data_AF-A0A961AL95-F1
#
_entry.id   AF-A0A961AL95-F1
#
_cell.length_a   1.000
_cell.length_b   1.000
_cell.length_c   1.000
_cell.angle_alpha   90.00
_cell.angle_beta   90.00
_cell.angle_gamma   90.00
#
_symmetry.space_group_name_H-M   'P 1'
#
loop_
_entity.id
_entity.type
_entity.pdbx_description
1 polymer ?
#
loop_
_entity_poly.entity_id
_entity_poly.type
_entity_poly.pdbx_seq_one_letter_code
_entity_poly.pdbx_strand_id
1 'polypeptide(L)'
;MRSSLPSASALIRDTLVLAALLAGLNAWLDAGDPGWSELNPSPWLALPLVLGLRYGLVPGVTTGLLSAVGIGLWIAQHAEHSLPRVFDDQGYLLVCIVLAGLVGGEAHRRLGGRGKQLNEENHRLAADVDRLRAEVDLGHEYRSRLQRQLTLWQAPLAGLDEALRQSVSLEEEAFGPHLLQMLYQSCQVVSSAIYRVEGQRLVRWCSLHPVAALPEQLEVGASPLLEEALEKEVMTAAAMTTDESSEDPLLAVIPLALPNERRAVVILADMPWEAFHWGNLSVAETLVTWCGRLRGHVASLLAGRSSRGEVRPEVFRQLLKEALDLEARHQVTSTALRLETTTPGGPALRPMRRRLVQDLPAHAVWTHLPADRGYAVLCVATPGSQTAPLTLAVAEEPDWRAASFVVSEAATLDHLTEQLLEA
;
A
#
# COMPACT_ATOMS: atom_id res chain seq x y z
N MET A 1 -32.68 0.82 40.88
CA MET A 1 -31.48 0.84 41.74
C MET A 1 -31.89 1.23 43.15
N ARG A 2 -31.97 0.26 44.07
CA ARG A 2 -32.10 0.56 45.51
C ARG A 2 -30.75 1.12 45.94
N SER A 3 -30.66 2.43 46.20
CA SER A 3 -29.58 2.96 47.01
C SER A 3 -29.59 2.16 48.31
N SER A 4 -28.58 1.31 48.53
CA SER A 4 -28.38 0.67 49.83
C SER A 4 -28.31 1.81 50.84
N LEU A 5 -29.39 2.01 51.60
CA LEU A 5 -29.36 2.91 52.74
C LEU A 5 -28.12 2.49 53.56
N PRO A 6 -27.24 3.44 53.93
CA PRO A 6 -26.10 3.10 54.77
C PRO A 6 -26.64 2.32 55.96
N SER A 7 -25.99 1.20 56.32
CA SER A 7 -26.44 0.43 57.49
C SER A 7 -26.57 1.41 58.64
N ALA A 8 -27.74 1.47 59.27
CA ALA A 8 -28.00 2.47 60.32
C ALA A 8 -26.91 2.46 61.40
N SER A 9 -26.29 1.28 61.62
CA SER A 9 -25.13 1.07 62.47
C SER A 9 -23.89 1.89 62.09
N ALA A 10 -23.57 2.03 60.79
CA ALA A 10 -22.41 2.78 60.32
C ALA A 10 -22.63 4.29 60.50
N LEU A 11 -23.84 4.76 60.20
CA LEU A 11 -24.19 6.18 60.40
C LEU A 11 -24.16 6.54 61.89
N ILE A 12 -24.73 5.72 62.77
CA ILE A 12 -24.72 5.95 64.21
C ILE A 12 -23.28 5.96 64.74
N ARG A 13 -22.46 4.96 64.37
CA ARG A 13 -21.06 4.88 64.80
C ARG A 13 -20.28 6.12 64.36
N ASP A 14 -20.38 6.51 63.09
CA ASP A 14 -19.60 7.61 62.55
C ASP A 14 -20.08 8.97 63.13
N THR A 15 -21.38 9.09 63.44
CA THR A 15 -21.92 10.24 64.20
C THR A 15 -21.34 10.30 65.62
N LEU A 16 -21.32 9.18 66.34
CA LEU A 16 -20.79 9.11 67.70
C LEU A 16 -19.28 9.38 67.75
N VAL A 17 -18.51 8.81 66.82
CA VAL A 17 -17.06 9.02 66.72
C VAL A 17 -16.76 10.48 66.39
N LEU A 18 -17.47 11.08 65.43
CA LEU A 18 -17.25 12.47 65.05
C LEU A 18 -17.66 13.43 66.17
N ALA A 19 -18.78 13.16 66.85
CA ALA A 19 -19.22 13.93 68.01
C ALA A 19 -18.20 13.83 69.17
N ALA A 20 -17.70 12.63 69.47
CA ALA A 20 -16.69 12.44 70.51
C ALA A 20 -15.36 13.13 70.18
N LEU A 21 -14.94 13.10 68.91
CA LEU A 21 -13.74 13.77 68.45
C LEU A 21 -13.88 15.29 68.53
N LEU A 22 -15.02 15.85 68.11
CA LEU A 22 -15.31 17.28 68.23
C LEU A 22 -15.38 17.72 69.70
N ALA A 23 -16.04 16.93 70.55
CA ALA A 23 -16.11 17.21 71.98
C ALA A 23 -14.71 17.16 72.65
N GLY A 24 -13.88 16.18 72.31
CA GLY A 24 -12.51 16.06 72.82
C GLY A 24 -11.59 17.18 72.33
N LEU A 25 -11.68 17.55 71.05
CA LEU A 25 -10.95 18.68 70.48
C LEU A 25 -11.36 19.99 71.16
N ASN A 26 -12.66 20.17 71.39
CA ASN A 26 -13.17 21.38 72.01
C ASN A 26 -12.75 21.48 73.49
N ALA A 27 -12.86 20.40 74.27
CA ALA A 27 -12.40 20.37 75.66
C ALA A 27 -10.88 20.61 75.80
N TRP A 28 -10.12 20.34 74.75
CA TRP A 28 -8.68 20.65 74.71
C TRP A 28 -8.39 22.12 74.39
N LEU A 29 -9.22 22.77 73.56
CA LEU A 29 -9.06 24.18 73.19
C LEU A 29 -9.58 25.12 74.28
N ASP A 30 -10.73 24.81 74.86
CA ASP A 30 -11.30 25.53 76.00
C ASP A 30 -12.10 24.55 76.88
N ALA A 31 -11.70 24.40 78.14
CA ALA A 31 -12.37 23.53 79.09
C ALA A 31 -13.66 24.15 79.67
N GLY A 32 -13.85 25.47 79.50
CA GLY A 32 -14.98 26.23 80.04
C GLY A 32 -16.19 26.33 79.11
N ASP A 33 -15.98 26.30 77.79
CA ASP A 33 -17.07 26.33 76.79
C ASP A 33 -17.06 25.03 75.97
N PRO A 34 -18.14 24.23 75.95
CA PRO A 34 -18.32 23.07 75.06
C PRO A 34 -18.38 23.40 73.55
N GLY A 35 -18.04 24.63 73.16
CA GLY A 35 -17.90 25.09 71.77
C GLY A 35 -19.22 25.52 71.16
N TRP A 36 -20.14 25.95 72.03
CA TRP A 36 -21.54 26.20 71.68
C TRP A 36 -21.87 27.69 71.63
N SER A 37 -21.15 28.54 72.38
CA SER A 37 -21.50 29.96 72.53
C SER A 37 -20.41 30.94 72.09
N GLU A 38 -19.13 30.68 72.39
CA GLU A 38 -18.06 31.67 72.21
C GLU A 38 -17.22 31.45 70.94
N LEU A 39 -17.19 30.22 70.41
CA LEU A 39 -16.47 29.87 69.18
C LEU A 39 -17.38 30.04 67.95
N ASN A 40 -17.19 31.13 67.20
CA ASN A 40 -17.82 31.35 65.90
C ASN A 40 -16.77 31.32 64.76
N PRO A 41 -16.82 30.35 63.82
CA PRO A 41 -17.87 29.33 63.64
C PRO A 41 -17.78 28.16 64.63
N SER A 42 -18.95 27.67 65.07
CA SER A 42 -19.03 26.53 66.00
C SER A 42 -18.43 25.27 65.38
N PRO A 43 -17.53 24.55 66.08
CA PRO A 43 -16.96 23.27 65.62
C PRO A 43 -18.03 22.24 65.24
N TRP A 44 -19.21 22.36 65.84
CA TRP A 44 -20.36 21.48 65.61
C TRP A 44 -20.98 21.62 64.21
N LEU A 45 -20.63 22.66 63.45
CA LEU A 45 -20.97 22.79 62.02
C LEU A 45 -20.33 21.69 61.17
N ALA A 46 -19.18 21.16 61.58
CA ALA A 46 -18.49 20.10 60.86
C ALA A 46 -19.30 18.78 60.84
N LEU A 47 -20.08 18.53 61.89
CA LEU A 47 -20.81 17.27 62.05
C LEU A 47 -21.87 17.06 60.95
N PRO A 48 -22.87 17.95 60.76
CA PRO A 48 -23.85 17.79 59.70
C PRO A 48 -23.25 17.96 58.31
N LEU A 49 -22.20 18.77 58.16
CA LEU A 49 -21.52 18.97 56.88
C LEU A 49 -20.83 17.69 56.39
N VAL A 50 -20.01 17.06 57.24
CA VAL A 50 -19.26 15.83 56.91
C VAL A 50 -20.22 14.66 56.72
N LEU A 51 -21.22 14.51 57.57
CA LEU A 51 -22.23 13.45 57.44
C LEU A 51 -23.11 13.66 56.20
N GLY A 52 -23.45 14.90 55.87
CA GLY A 52 -24.14 15.26 54.63
C GLY A 52 -23.31 14.95 53.39
N LEU A 53 -22.03 15.30 53.40
CA LEU A 53 -21.10 15.03 52.29
C LEU A 53 -20.90 13.53 52.05
N ARG A 54 -20.94 12.71 53.11
CA ARG A 54 -20.66 11.28 53.03
C ARG A 54 -21.90 10.43 52.76
N TYR A 55 -22.99 10.70 53.47
CA TYR A 55 -24.20 9.87 53.45
C TYR A 55 -25.38 10.51 52.70
N GLY A 56 -25.23 11.75 52.25
CA GLY A 56 -26.22 12.47 51.47
C GLY A 56 -27.14 13.38 52.29
N LEU A 57 -28.12 13.96 51.61
CA LEU A 57 -28.95 15.05 52.12
C LEU A 57 -29.72 14.72 53.40
N VAL A 58 -30.42 13.59 53.42
CA VAL A 58 -31.30 13.21 54.54
C VAL A 58 -30.49 13.04 55.84
N PRO A 59 -29.41 12.24 55.87
CA PRO A 59 -28.47 12.20 56.98
C PRO A 59 -27.95 13.56 57.42
N GLY A 60 -27.42 14.38 56.50
CA GLY A 60 -26.86 15.69 56.84
C GLY A 60 -27.86 16.62 57.51
N VAL A 61 -29.07 16.74 56.94
CA VAL A 61 -30.14 17.59 57.48
C VAL A 61 -30.65 17.07 58.83
N THR A 62 -30.87 15.76 58.97
CA THR A 62 -31.32 15.17 60.25
C THR A 62 -30.30 15.35 61.35
N THR A 63 -29.01 15.17 61.06
CA THR A 63 -27.94 15.42 62.03
C THR A 63 -27.83 16.91 62.37
N GLY A 64 -28.01 17.81 61.40
CA GLY A 64 -27.99 19.25 61.65
C GLY A 64 -29.16 19.70 62.52
N LEU A 65 -30.35 19.13 62.29
CA LEU A 65 -31.53 19.40 63.11
C LEU A 65 -31.33 18.89 64.55
N LEU A 66 -30.83 17.66 64.71
CA LEU A 66 -30.55 17.10 66.04
C LEU A 66 -29.48 17.88 66.79
N SER A 67 -28.41 18.32 66.12
CA SER A 67 -27.38 19.17 66.70
C SER A 67 -27.93 20.54 67.09
N ALA A 68 -28.73 21.19 66.24
CA ALA A 68 -29.36 22.47 66.55
C ALA A 68 -30.31 22.36 67.76
N VAL A 69 -31.13 21.30 67.83
CA VAL A 69 -32.00 21.06 68.98
C VAL A 69 -31.19 20.79 70.25
N GLY A 70 -30.14 19.96 70.17
CA GLY A 70 -29.28 19.65 71.31
C GLY A 70 -28.58 20.89 71.87
N ILE A 71 -28.03 21.74 71.00
CA ILE A 71 -27.37 22.99 71.37
C ILE A 71 -28.38 23.96 71.97
N GLY A 72 -29.54 24.16 71.32
CA GLY A 72 -30.57 25.07 71.82
C GLY A 72 -31.12 24.66 73.20
N LEU A 73 -31.31 23.35 73.45
CA LEU A 73 -31.72 22.84 74.76
C LEU A 73 -30.66 23.05 75.84
N TRP A 74 -29.39 22.85 75.52
CA TRP A 74 -28.32 23.04 76.49
C TRP A 74 -28.16 24.50 76.90
N ILE A 75 -28.24 25.42 75.93
CA ILE A 75 -28.14 26.87 76.17
C ILE A 75 -29.33 27.35 77.02
N ALA A 76 -30.54 26.88 76.74
CA ALA A 76 -31.72 27.18 77.55
C ALA A 76 -31.58 26.70 79.01
N GLN A 77 -30.91 25.56 79.24
CA GLN A 77 -30.68 25.02 80.59
C GLN A 77 -29.60 25.77 81.37
N HIS A 78 -28.52 26.21 80.72
CA HIS A 78 -27.37 26.82 81.41
C HIS A 78 -27.46 28.34 81.52
N ALA A 79 -28.20 29.01 80.63
CA ALA A 79 -28.31 30.46 80.63
C ALA A 79 -29.55 30.98 81.38
N GLU A 80 -30.42 30.14 81.94
CA GLU A 80 -31.72 30.53 82.52
C GLU A 80 -32.65 31.30 81.55
N HIS A 81 -32.44 31.16 80.24
CA HIS A 81 -33.25 31.82 79.21
C HIS A 81 -34.41 30.93 78.75
N SER A 82 -35.56 31.54 78.47
CA SER A 82 -36.66 30.84 77.80
C SER A 82 -36.27 30.54 76.34
N LEU A 83 -36.70 29.38 75.81
CA LEU A 83 -36.41 28.95 74.43
C LEU A 83 -36.62 30.03 73.34
N PRO A 84 -37.67 30.88 73.40
CA PRO A 84 -37.84 31.95 72.42
C PRO A 84 -36.67 32.95 72.38
N ARG A 85 -36.08 33.27 73.54
CA ARG A 85 -34.93 34.21 73.61
C ARG A 85 -33.66 33.60 73.03
N VAL A 86 -33.46 32.29 73.17
CA VAL A 86 -32.32 31.59 72.55
C VAL A 86 -32.41 31.65 71.01
N PHE A 87 -33.61 31.59 70.45
CA PHE A 87 -33.83 31.77 69.01
C PHE A 87 -33.60 33.21 68.56
N ASP A 88 -33.96 34.21 69.37
CA ASP A 88 -33.71 35.62 69.05
C ASP A 88 -32.21 35.96 69.09
N ASP A 89 -31.47 35.46 70.09
CA ASP A 89 -30.05 35.78 70.26
C ASP A 89 -29.12 34.95 69.37
N GLN A 90 -29.47 33.68 69.09
CA GLN A 90 -28.57 32.73 68.41
C GLN A 90 -29.22 31.97 67.24
N GLY A 91 -30.39 32.42 66.77
CA GLY A 91 -31.11 31.79 65.67
C GLY A 91 -30.26 31.62 64.40
N TYR A 92 -29.34 32.56 64.14
CA TYR A 92 -28.40 32.47 63.02
C TYR A 92 -27.53 31.21 63.08
N LEU A 93 -26.97 30.86 64.24
CA LEU A 93 -26.09 29.70 64.40
C LEU A 93 -26.86 28.39 64.21
N LEU A 94 -28.06 28.29 64.80
CA LEU A 94 -28.92 27.11 64.66
C LEU A 94 -29.32 26.87 63.20
N VAL A 95 -29.67 27.94 62.48
CA VAL A 95 -29.98 27.88 61.05
C VAL A 95 -28.74 27.49 60.24
N CYS A 96 -27.56 28.05 60.55
CA CYS A 96 -26.30 27.69 59.89
C CYS A 96 -25.95 26.20 60.03
N ILE A 97 -26.21 25.57 61.18
CA ILE A 97 -25.95 24.13 61.40
C ILE A 97 -26.83 23.26 60.49
N VAL A 98 -28.10 23.59 60.35
CA VAL A 98 -29.00 22.87 59.44
C VAL A 98 -28.62 23.11 57.98
N LEU A 99 -28.28 24.36 57.62
CA LEU A 99 -27.83 24.71 56.28
C LEU A 99 -26.51 24.04 55.90
N ALA A 100 -25.58 23.86 56.84
CA ALA A 100 -24.33 23.12 56.60
C ALA A 100 -24.61 21.67 56.20
N GLY A 101 -25.58 21.00 56.84
CA GLY A 101 -26.05 19.68 56.44
C GLY A 101 -26.68 19.64 55.04
N LEU A 102 -27.45 20.67 54.68
CA LEU A 102 -28.05 20.82 53.35
C LEU A 102 -26.98 20.99 52.27
N VAL A 103 -26.00 21.87 52.51
CA VAL A 103 -24.88 22.13 51.58
C VAL A 103 -24.03 20.88 51.40
N GLY A 104 -23.68 20.18 52.48
CA GLY A 104 -22.94 18.91 52.41
C GLY A 104 -23.70 17.85 51.60
N GLY A 105 -25.01 17.73 51.81
CA GLY A 105 -25.87 16.80 51.08
C GLY A 105 -25.98 17.09 49.59
N GLU A 106 -26.13 18.35 49.19
CA GLU A 106 -26.19 18.73 47.78
C GLU A 106 -24.82 18.58 47.10
N ALA A 107 -23.72 18.85 47.83
CA ALA A 107 -22.37 18.57 47.37
C ALA A 107 -22.15 17.07 47.11
N HIS A 108 -22.61 16.19 48.01
CA HIS A 108 -22.59 14.73 47.80
C HIS A 108 -23.29 14.33 46.51
N ARG A 109 -24.48 14.89 46.26
CA ARG A 109 -25.27 14.60 45.05
C ARG A 109 -24.52 15.01 43.78
N ARG A 110 -23.92 16.20 43.76
CA ARG A 110 -23.15 16.70 42.61
C ARG A 110 -21.88 15.88 42.37
N LEU A 111 -21.15 15.53 43.42
CA LEU A 111 -19.93 14.73 43.33
C LEU A 111 -20.23 13.29 42.90
N GLY A 112 -21.27 12.67 43.47
CA GLY A 112 -21.73 11.33 43.10
C GLY A 112 -22.24 11.26 41.65
N GLY A 113 -22.92 12.29 41.17
CA GLY A 113 -23.35 12.39 39.78
C GLY A 113 -22.17 12.46 38.80
N ARG A 114 -21.17 13.30 39.09
CA ARG A 114 -19.95 13.41 38.28
C ARG A 114 -19.14 12.11 38.28
N GLY A 115 -19.03 11.43 39.41
CA GLY A 115 -18.34 10.14 39.50
C GLY A 115 -18.96 9.07 38.61
N LYS A 116 -20.30 9.01 38.55
CA LYS A 116 -21.00 8.09 37.65
C LYS A 116 -20.78 8.45 36.18
N GLN A 117 -20.92 9.72 35.83
CA GLN A 117 -20.72 10.18 34.46
C GLN A 117 -19.28 9.89 33.98
N LEU A 118 -18.26 10.19 34.79
CA LEU A 118 -16.87 9.89 34.48
C LEU A 118 -16.63 8.39 34.32
N ASN A 119 -17.28 7.56 35.13
CA ASN A 119 -17.16 6.11 35.01
C ASN A 119 -17.82 5.59 33.73
N GLU A 120 -18.98 6.13 33.35
CA GLU A 120 -19.65 5.80 32.09
C GLU A 120 -18.83 6.25 30.87
N GLU A 121 -18.24 7.45 30.90
CA GLU A 121 -17.35 7.96 29.87
C GLU A 121 -16.09 7.11 29.75
N ASN A 122 -15.47 6.71 30.87
CA ASN A 122 -14.29 5.85 30.87
C ASN A 122 -14.60 4.46 30.29
N HIS A 123 -15.75 3.87 30.64
CA HIS A 123 -16.18 2.62 30.03
C HIS A 123 -16.42 2.72 28.51
N ARG A 124 -16.98 3.84 28.03
CA ARG A 124 -17.16 4.08 26.59
C ARG A 124 -15.81 4.21 25.87
N LEU A 125 -14.92 5.04 26.41
CA LEU A 125 -13.58 5.23 25.84
C LEU A 125 -12.77 3.93 25.81
N ALA A 126 -12.87 3.10 26.84
CA ALA A 126 -12.22 1.79 26.85
C ALA A 126 -12.74 0.88 25.71
N ALA A 127 -14.06 0.85 25.51
CA ALA A 127 -14.65 0.08 24.41
C ALA A 127 -14.21 0.59 23.02
N ASP A 128 -14.10 1.91 22.85
CA ASP A 128 -13.63 2.50 21.60
C ASP A 128 -12.16 2.18 21.32
N VAL A 129 -11.30 2.20 22.33
CA VAL A 129 -9.88 1.81 22.20
C VAL A 129 -9.75 0.35 21.79
N ASP A 130 -10.53 -0.55 22.39
CA ASP A 130 -10.49 -1.97 22.05
C ASP A 130 -10.99 -2.22 20.62
N ARG A 131 -12.03 -1.50 20.19
CA ARG A 131 -12.51 -1.53 18.81
C ARG A 131 -11.43 -1.06 17.82
N LEU A 132 -10.79 0.08 18.09
CA LEU A 132 -9.76 0.63 17.20
C LEU A 132 -8.54 -0.29 17.10
N ARG A 133 -8.16 -0.95 18.19
CA ARG A 133 -7.10 -1.97 18.16
C ARG A 133 -7.45 -3.13 17.23
N ALA A 134 -8.67 -3.65 17.33
CA ALA A 134 -9.12 -4.72 16.44
C ALA A 134 -9.13 -4.29 14.96
N GLU A 135 -9.52 -3.05 14.66
CA GLU A 135 -9.46 -2.51 13.28
C GLU A 135 -8.02 -2.41 12.75
N VAL A 136 -7.08 -1.98 13.58
CA VAL A 136 -5.65 -1.91 13.21
C VAL A 136 -5.05 -3.29 12.98
N ASP A 137 -5.36 -4.26 13.83
CA ASP A 137 -4.87 -5.64 13.70
C ASP A 137 -5.35 -6.28 12.40
N LEU A 138 -6.64 -6.09 12.06
CA LEU A 138 -7.19 -6.51 10.77
C LEU A 138 -6.45 -5.86 9.59
N GLY A 139 -6.16 -4.56 9.68
CA GLY A 139 -5.38 -3.84 8.65
C GLY A 139 -3.98 -4.43 8.45
N HIS A 140 -3.30 -4.79 9.52
CA HIS A 140 -1.99 -5.45 9.45
C HIS A 140 -2.07 -6.84 8.81
N GLU A 141 -3.10 -7.62 9.13
CA GLU A 141 -3.32 -8.94 8.54
C GLU A 141 -3.56 -8.84 7.02
N TYR A 142 -4.43 -7.94 6.59
CA TYR A 142 -4.68 -7.69 5.16
C TYR A 142 -3.41 -7.27 4.43
N ARG A 143 -2.63 -6.36 5.01
CA ARG A 143 -1.36 -5.94 4.43
C ARG A 143 -0.39 -7.12 4.32
N SER A 144 -0.26 -7.94 5.35
CA SER A 144 0.63 -9.11 5.31
C SER A 144 0.19 -10.11 4.24
N ARG A 145 -1.12 -10.33 4.09
CA ARG A 145 -1.68 -11.21 3.05
C ARG A 145 -1.42 -10.67 1.65
N LEU A 146 -1.64 -9.38 1.42
CA LEU A 146 -1.33 -8.71 0.17
C LEU A 146 0.17 -8.75 -0.13
N GLN A 147 1.03 -8.51 0.86
CA GLN A 147 2.47 -8.62 0.67
C GLN A 147 2.88 -10.05 0.32
N ARG A 148 2.34 -11.08 0.98
CA ARG A 148 2.62 -12.48 0.62
C ARG A 148 2.14 -12.80 -0.79
N GLN A 149 0.95 -12.36 -1.17
CA GLN A 149 0.45 -12.50 -2.54
C GLN A 149 1.37 -11.77 -3.52
N LEU A 150 1.71 -10.51 -3.27
CA LEU A 150 2.64 -9.76 -4.12
C LEU A 150 4.02 -10.40 -4.18
N THR A 151 4.56 -10.96 -3.10
CA THR A 151 5.85 -11.67 -3.13
C THR A 151 5.77 -12.95 -3.95
N LEU A 152 4.68 -13.72 -3.82
CA LEU A 152 4.43 -14.90 -4.64
C LEU A 152 4.28 -14.56 -6.13
N TRP A 153 3.71 -13.40 -6.44
CA TRP A 153 3.47 -12.95 -7.82
C TRP A 153 4.64 -12.13 -8.41
N GLN A 154 5.43 -11.42 -7.60
CA GLN A 154 6.57 -10.60 -8.03
C GLN A 154 7.83 -11.42 -8.32
N ALA A 155 8.00 -12.58 -7.67
CA ALA A 155 9.13 -13.47 -7.95
C ALA A 155 9.18 -13.92 -9.44
N PRO A 156 8.06 -14.28 -10.10
CA PRO A 156 8.07 -14.53 -11.55
C PRO A 156 8.09 -13.27 -12.43
N LEU A 157 7.61 -12.11 -11.96
CA LEU A 157 7.54 -10.88 -12.77
C LEU A 157 8.90 -10.23 -13.05
N ALA A 158 9.85 -10.26 -12.10
CA ALA A 158 11.17 -9.66 -12.33
C ALA A 158 11.98 -10.37 -13.43
N GLY A 159 11.85 -11.70 -13.55
CA GLY A 159 12.43 -12.47 -14.65
C GLY A 159 11.67 -12.28 -15.97
N LEU A 160 10.37 -12.00 -15.88
CA LEU A 160 9.49 -11.79 -17.01
C LEU A 160 9.80 -10.49 -17.76
N ASP A 161 10.02 -9.39 -17.04
CA ASP A 161 10.37 -8.11 -17.66
C ASP A 161 11.68 -8.20 -18.46
N GLU A 162 12.69 -8.89 -17.90
CA GLU A 162 13.96 -9.13 -18.60
C GLU A 162 13.76 -10.05 -19.81
N ALA A 163 12.97 -11.12 -19.68
CA ALA A 163 12.68 -12.01 -20.78
C ALA A 163 11.88 -11.33 -21.91
N LEU A 164 10.94 -10.45 -21.57
CA LEU A 164 10.20 -9.61 -22.52
C LEU A 164 11.15 -8.65 -23.25
N ARG A 165 12.06 -8.00 -22.54
CA ARG A 165 13.07 -7.11 -23.15
C ARG A 165 13.99 -7.87 -24.10
N GLN A 166 14.48 -9.05 -23.69
CA GLN A 166 15.26 -9.93 -24.56
C GLN A 166 14.49 -10.32 -25.82
N SER A 167 13.17 -10.57 -25.73
CA SER A 167 12.38 -10.94 -26.91
C SER A 167 12.38 -9.90 -28.03
N VAL A 168 12.60 -8.62 -27.69
CA VAL A 168 12.65 -7.52 -28.64
C VAL A 168 14.00 -7.45 -29.37
N SER A 169 15.09 -7.80 -28.70
CA SER A 169 16.44 -7.80 -29.27
C SER A 169 16.79 -9.06 -30.08
N LEU A 170 15.97 -10.12 -29.97
CA LEU A 170 16.20 -11.37 -30.67
C LEU A 170 15.90 -11.30 -32.18
N GLU A 171 16.75 -11.96 -32.94
CA GLU A 171 16.54 -12.21 -34.37
C GLU A 171 15.21 -12.96 -34.61
N GLU A 172 14.67 -12.87 -35.84
CA GLU A 172 13.38 -13.49 -36.18
C GLU A 172 13.35 -14.97 -35.83
N GLU A 173 14.38 -15.73 -36.19
CA GLU A 173 14.44 -17.18 -35.95
C GLU A 173 14.48 -17.56 -34.46
N ALA A 174 15.11 -16.72 -33.62
CA ALA A 174 15.25 -16.99 -32.19
C ALA A 174 14.04 -16.55 -31.36
N PHE A 175 13.20 -15.65 -31.89
CA PHE A 175 12.04 -15.12 -31.19
C PHE A 175 11.01 -16.18 -30.81
N GLY A 176 10.65 -17.04 -31.77
CA GLY A 176 9.63 -18.05 -31.57
C GLY A 176 9.99 -19.02 -30.42
N PRO A 177 11.17 -19.66 -30.45
CA PRO A 177 11.64 -20.50 -29.35
C PRO A 177 11.69 -19.78 -28.00
N HIS A 178 12.13 -18.52 -27.97
CA HIS A 178 12.19 -17.73 -26.73
C HIS A 178 10.80 -17.44 -26.16
N LEU A 179 9.82 -17.08 -27.01
CA LEU A 179 8.44 -16.88 -26.59
C LEU A 179 7.84 -18.17 -26.00
N LEU A 180 8.05 -19.31 -26.65
CA LEU A 180 7.58 -20.59 -26.11
C LEU A 180 8.28 -20.95 -24.79
N GLN A 181 9.57 -20.66 -24.65
CA GLN A 181 10.32 -20.87 -23.41
C GLN A 181 9.81 -19.98 -22.27
N MET A 182 9.44 -18.72 -22.55
CA MET A 182 8.78 -17.85 -21.57
C MET A 182 7.43 -18.42 -21.13
N LEU A 183 6.61 -18.91 -22.06
CA LEU A 183 5.34 -19.56 -21.72
C LEU A 183 5.52 -20.82 -20.86
N TYR A 184 6.58 -21.60 -21.11
CA TYR A 184 6.93 -22.74 -20.26
C TYR A 184 7.32 -22.31 -18.85
N GLN A 185 8.17 -21.28 -18.71
CA GLN A 185 8.66 -20.84 -17.40
C GLN A 185 7.60 -20.09 -16.58
N SER A 186 6.82 -19.23 -17.22
CA SER A 186 5.87 -18.34 -16.54
C SER A 186 4.48 -18.94 -16.40
N CYS A 187 4.06 -19.76 -17.37
CA CYS A 187 2.70 -20.32 -17.42
C CYS A 187 2.66 -21.85 -17.34
N GLN A 188 3.81 -22.52 -17.18
CA GLN A 188 3.91 -23.99 -17.14
C GLN A 188 3.31 -24.68 -18.37
N VAL A 189 3.34 -24.01 -19.52
CA VAL A 189 2.90 -24.61 -20.79
C VAL A 189 3.93 -25.65 -21.22
N VAL A 190 3.56 -26.93 -21.20
CA VAL A 190 4.48 -28.04 -21.49
C VAL A 190 4.67 -28.18 -22.99
N SER A 191 3.58 -28.20 -23.75
CA SER A 191 3.60 -28.36 -25.21
C SER A 191 2.87 -27.22 -25.90
N SER A 192 3.57 -26.55 -26.81
CA SER A 192 3.02 -25.44 -27.59
C SER A 192 3.76 -25.25 -28.90
N ALA A 193 3.13 -24.58 -29.85
CA ALA A 193 3.76 -24.24 -31.12
C ALA A 193 3.24 -22.91 -31.67
N ILE A 194 4.09 -22.23 -32.44
CA ILE A 194 3.71 -21.02 -33.17
C ILE A 194 3.54 -21.39 -34.63
N TYR A 195 2.40 -21.01 -35.21
CA TYR A 195 2.11 -21.18 -36.62
C TYR A 195 1.99 -19.83 -37.32
N ARG A 196 2.47 -19.76 -38.55
CA ARG A 196 2.26 -18.63 -39.44
C ARG A 196 1.06 -18.91 -40.34
N VAL A 197 0.22 -17.90 -40.53
CA VAL A 197 -0.95 -17.97 -41.40
C VAL A 197 -0.52 -17.73 -42.84
N GLU A 198 -0.61 -18.75 -43.68
CA GLU A 198 -0.33 -18.72 -45.12
C GLU A 198 -1.60 -19.08 -45.90
N GLY A 199 -2.44 -18.08 -46.14
CA GLY A 199 -3.75 -18.27 -46.77
C GLY A 199 -4.69 -19.06 -45.87
N GLN A 200 -5.05 -20.28 -46.29
CA GLN A 200 -5.93 -21.21 -45.55
C GLN A 200 -5.16 -22.29 -44.77
N ARG A 201 -3.83 -22.18 -44.73
CA ARG A 201 -2.95 -23.14 -44.05
C ARG A 201 -2.12 -22.43 -42.99
N LEU A 202 -1.84 -23.17 -41.92
CA LEU A 202 -0.97 -22.78 -40.84
C LEU A 202 0.31 -23.60 -40.96
N VAL A 203 1.43 -22.92 -41.18
CA VAL A 203 2.75 -23.56 -41.25
C VAL A 203 3.45 -23.36 -39.92
N ARG A 204 3.88 -24.47 -39.31
CA ARG A 204 4.55 -24.45 -38.01
C ARG A 204 5.89 -23.73 -38.14
N TRP A 205 6.06 -22.65 -37.41
CA TRP A 205 7.28 -21.87 -37.37
C TRP A 205 8.25 -22.40 -36.31
N CYS A 206 7.75 -22.70 -35.12
CA CYS A 206 8.52 -23.31 -34.05
C CYS A 206 7.62 -24.09 -33.09
N SER A 207 8.19 -25.02 -32.33
CA SER A 207 7.47 -25.83 -31.36
C SER A 207 8.31 -26.12 -30.12
N LEU A 208 7.66 -26.18 -28.97
CA LEU A 208 8.20 -26.65 -27.71
C LEU A 208 7.50 -27.96 -27.35
N HIS A 209 8.29 -29.02 -27.15
CA HIS A 209 7.84 -30.40 -26.91
C HIS A 209 6.70 -30.84 -27.86
N PRO A 210 7.00 -31.07 -29.16
CA PRO A 210 5.98 -31.36 -30.16
C PRO A 210 5.23 -32.66 -29.84
N VAL A 211 3.90 -32.58 -29.91
CA VAL A 211 2.96 -33.70 -29.71
C VAL A 211 2.23 -33.96 -31.03
N ALA A 212 1.57 -35.11 -31.17
CA ALA A 212 0.78 -35.44 -32.37
C ALA A 212 -0.28 -34.37 -32.73
N ALA A 213 -0.81 -33.65 -31.72
CA ALA A 213 -1.73 -32.54 -31.90
C ALA A 213 -1.13 -31.28 -32.55
N LEU A 214 0.21 -31.21 -32.69
CA LEU A 214 0.94 -30.07 -33.26
C LEU A 214 1.73 -30.48 -34.53
N PRO A 215 1.04 -30.82 -35.64
CA PRO A 215 1.68 -31.20 -36.90
C PRO A 215 2.44 -30.04 -37.56
N GLU A 216 3.26 -30.32 -38.59
CA GLU A 216 3.99 -29.27 -39.32
C GLU A 216 3.08 -28.32 -40.10
N GLN A 217 1.94 -28.83 -40.56
CA GLN A 217 0.92 -28.07 -41.27
C GLN A 217 -0.44 -28.38 -40.65
N LEU A 218 -1.22 -27.33 -40.40
CA LEU A 218 -2.57 -27.40 -39.86
C LEU A 218 -3.52 -26.61 -40.77
N GLU A 219 -4.73 -27.13 -41.01
CA GLU A 219 -5.75 -26.39 -41.75
C GLU A 219 -6.51 -25.46 -40.79
N VAL A 220 -6.91 -24.27 -41.25
CA VAL A 220 -7.60 -23.28 -40.40
C VAL A 220 -8.90 -23.84 -39.79
N GLY A 221 -9.60 -24.73 -40.52
CA GLY A 221 -10.81 -25.41 -40.04
C GLY A 221 -10.57 -26.73 -39.30
N ALA A 222 -9.33 -27.06 -38.92
CA ALA A 222 -9.03 -28.31 -38.21
C ALA A 222 -9.55 -28.33 -36.75
N SER A 223 -9.77 -27.14 -36.16
CA SER A 223 -10.26 -26.96 -34.79
C SER A 223 -11.19 -25.76 -34.72
N PRO A 224 -12.33 -25.86 -34.02
CA PRO A 224 -13.23 -24.72 -33.82
C PRO A 224 -12.58 -23.58 -33.02
N LEU A 225 -11.68 -23.90 -32.07
CA LEU A 225 -10.96 -22.89 -31.28
C LEU A 225 -10.05 -22.04 -32.16
N LEU A 226 -9.45 -22.67 -33.17
CA LEU A 226 -8.56 -22.02 -34.11
C LEU A 226 -9.31 -21.08 -35.06
N GLU A 227 -10.44 -21.52 -35.59
CA GLU A 227 -11.31 -20.72 -36.44
C GLU A 227 -11.82 -19.48 -35.68
N GLU A 228 -12.31 -19.68 -34.46
CA GLU A 228 -12.81 -18.59 -33.62
C GLU A 228 -11.71 -17.58 -33.25
N ALA A 229 -10.51 -18.05 -32.87
CA ALA A 229 -9.40 -17.17 -32.53
C ALA A 229 -8.90 -16.35 -33.73
N LEU A 230 -8.90 -16.92 -34.94
CA LEU A 230 -8.50 -16.25 -36.17
C LEU A 230 -9.58 -15.26 -36.67
N GLU A 231 -10.85 -15.58 -36.51
CA GLU A 231 -11.96 -14.70 -36.91
C GLU A 231 -12.09 -13.51 -35.97
N LYS A 232 -12.05 -13.75 -34.66
CA LYS A 232 -12.27 -12.71 -33.64
C LYS A 232 -11.01 -11.95 -33.25
N GLU A 233 -9.82 -12.46 -33.59
CA GLU A 233 -8.53 -11.95 -33.12
C GLU A 233 -8.44 -11.84 -31.58
N VAL A 234 -9.07 -12.79 -30.86
CA VAL A 234 -9.06 -12.89 -29.39
C VAL A 234 -8.62 -14.30 -28.97
N MET A 235 -7.98 -14.43 -27.80
CA MET A 235 -7.67 -15.75 -27.25
C MET A 235 -8.95 -16.58 -27.12
N THR A 236 -8.90 -17.80 -27.65
CA THR A 236 -9.97 -18.80 -27.48
C THR A 236 -9.40 -20.00 -26.75
N ALA A 237 -10.08 -20.46 -25.71
CA ALA A 237 -9.65 -21.60 -24.90
C ALA A 237 -10.77 -22.63 -24.84
N ALA A 238 -10.40 -23.91 -24.76
CA ALA A 238 -11.33 -24.99 -24.49
C ALA A 238 -12.09 -24.66 -23.21
N ALA A 239 -13.42 -24.68 -23.27
CA ALA A 239 -14.25 -24.34 -22.12
C ALA A 239 -13.94 -25.33 -20.98
N MET A 240 -13.74 -24.83 -19.77
CA MET A 240 -13.59 -25.67 -18.56
C MET A 240 -14.89 -26.39 -18.16
N THR A 241 -15.93 -26.28 -18.99
CA THR A 241 -17.24 -26.88 -18.79
C THR A 241 -17.29 -28.26 -19.42
N THR A 242 -17.72 -29.23 -18.61
CA THR A 242 -17.89 -30.68 -18.81
C THR A 242 -18.77 -31.13 -20.00
N ASP A 243 -18.96 -30.33 -21.04
CA ASP A 243 -19.58 -30.84 -22.28
C ASP A 243 -18.54 -31.64 -23.05
N GLU A 244 -18.57 -32.96 -22.85
CA GLU A 244 -17.75 -34.02 -23.48
C GLU A 244 -17.86 -34.09 -25.03
N SER A 245 -18.34 -33.04 -25.68
CA SER A 245 -18.76 -33.07 -27.10
C SER A 245 -17.73 -32.47 -28.07
N SER A 246 -16.65 -31.87 -27.57
CA SER A 246 -15.53 -31.43 -28.41
C SER A 246 -14.24 -32.08 -27.94
N GLU A 247 -13.88 -33.22 -28.54
CA GLU A 247 -12.56 -33.85 -28.44
C GLU A 247 -11.50 -33.01 -29.19
N ASP A 248 -11.44 -31.70 -28.92
CA ASP A 248 -10.39 -30.86 -29.48
C ASP A 248 -9.10 -31.13 -28.68
N PRO A 249 -8.02 -31.62 -29.31
CA PRO A 249 -6.76 -31.88 -28.62
C PRO A 249 -6.02 -30.59 -28.22
N LEU A 250 -6.56 -29.41 -28.54
CA LEU A 250 -5.97 -28.10 -28.24
C LEU A 250 -6.61 -27.49 -26.97
N LEU A 251 -5.77 -26.92 -26.12
CA LEU A 251 -6.22 -26.27 -24.88
C LEU A 251 -6.58 -24.81 -25.10
N ALA A 252 -5.75 -24.08 -25.85
CA ALA A 252 -6.00 -22.68 -26.18
C ALA A 252 -5.25 -22.24 -27.44
N VAL A 253 -5.80 -21.24 -28.11
CA VAL A 253 -5.22 -20.57 -29.27
C VAL A 253 -5.16 -19.08 -28.98
N ILE A 254 -3.96 -18.51 -29.10
CA ILE A 254 -3.70 -17.09 -28.86
C ILE A 254 -3.21 -16.45 -30.16
N PRO A 255 -3.89 -15.42 -30.70
CA PRO A 255 -3.42 -14.71 -31.88
C PRO A 255 -2.16 -13.91 -31.58
N LEU A 256 -1.21 -13.93 -32.51
CA LEU A 256 0.07 -13.23 -32.43
C LEU A 256 0.25 -12.35 -33.66
N ALA A 257 0.31 -11.04 -33.44
CA ALA A 257 0.66 -10.07 -34.47
C ALA A 257 2.18 -10.03 -34.64
N LEU A 258 2.67 -10.37 -35.83
CA LEU A 258 4.07 -10.22 -36.21
C LEU A 258 4.27 -8.95 -37.07
N PRO A 259 5.52 -8.44 -37.19
CA PRO A 259 5.83 -7.33 -38.09
C PRO A 259 5.41 -7.60 -39.55
N ASN A 260 5.17 -6.54 -40.31
CA ASN A 260 4.81 -6.58 -41.74
C ASN A 260 3.48 -7.30 -42.04
N GLU A 261 2.45 -7.08 -41.22
CA GLU A 261 1.10 -7.64 -41.39
C GLU A 261 1.05 -9.19 -41.40
N ARG A 262 2.12 -9.85 -40.96
CA ARG A 262 2.14 -11.30 -40.81
C ARG A 262 1.30 -11.70 -39.61
N ARG A 263 0.28 -12.52 -39.85
CA ARG A 263 -0.53 -13.13 -38.79
C ARG A 263 0.08 -14.45 -38.37
N ALA A 264 0.21 -14.65 -37.07
CA ALA A 264 0.60 -15.91 -36.47
C ALA A 264 -0.36 -16.28 -35.34
N VAL A 265 -0.32 -17.53 -34.92
CA VAL A 265 -1.08 -18.02 -33.77
C VAL A 265 -0.16 -18.88 -32.90
N VAL A 266 -0.31 -18.74 -31.60
CA VAL A 266 0.32 -19.60 -30.60
C VAL A 266 -0.72 -20.61 -30.15
N ILE A 267 -0.44 -21.89 -30.34
CA ILE A 267 -1.31 -22.99 -29.97
C ILE A 267 -0.74 -23.67 -28.73
N LEU A 268 -1.56 -23.82 -27.69
CA LEU A 268 -1.24 -24.54 -26.45
C LEU A 268 -1.92 -25.91 -26.51
N ALA A 269 -1.13 -26.98 -26.40
CA ALA A 269 -1.63 -28.36 -26.49
C ALA A 269 -1.56 -29.11 -25.16
N ASP A 270 -0.62 -28.77 -24.27
CA ASP A 270 -0.46 -29.46 -22.99
C ASP A 270 0.03 -28.55 -21.87
N MET A 271 -0.53 -28.72 -20.68
CA MET A 271 -0.13 -28.07 -19.43
C MET A 271 -0.65 -28.84 -18.21
N PRO A 272 0.00 -28.73 -17.03
CA PRO A 272 -0.49 -29.34 -15.80
C PRO A 272 -1.87 -28.80 -15.42
N TRP A 273 -2.71 -29.67 -14.86
CA TRP A 273 -4.08 -29.31 -14.46
C TRP A 273 -4.12 -28.13 -13.49
N GLU A 274 -3.16 -28.04 -12.57
CA GLU A 274 -3.04 -26.96 -11.60
C GLU A 274 -2.76 -25.60 -12.25
N ALA A 275 -2.11 -25.60 -13.41
CA ALA A 275 -1.80 -24.41 -14.18
C ALA A 275 -2.95 -24.05 -15.15
N PHE A 276 -3.85 -24.99 -15.47
CA PHE A 276 -4.97 -24.76 -16.37
C PHE A 276 -6.11 -24.03 -15.64
N HIS A 277 -6.00 -22.71 -15.54
CA HIS A 277 -7.05 -21.82 -15.06
C HIS A 277 -7.03 -20.49 -15.83
N TRP A 278 -8.17 -19.79 -15.90
CA TRP A 278 -8.32 -18.54 -16.66
C TRP A 278 -7.26 -17.48 -16.32
N GLY A 279 -6.91 -17.33 -15.04
CA GLY A 279 -5.86 -16.40 -14.64
C GLY A 279 -4.51 -16.65 -15.32
N ASN A 280 -4.09 -17.91 -15.45
CA ASN A 280 -2.80 -18.26 -16.06
C ASN A 280 -2.86 -18.15 -17.60
N LEU A 281 -3.97 -18.54 -18.21
CA LEU A 281 -4.20 -18.35 -19.65
C LEU A 281 -4.20 -16.86 -20.04
N SER A 282 -4.79 -16.00 -19.20
CA SER A 282 -4.76 -14.55 -19.39
C SER A 282 -3.34 -13.97 -19.29
N VAL A 283 -2.50 -14.52 -18.41
CA VAL A 283 -1.07 -14.17 -18.38
C VAL A 283 -0.39 -14.61 -19.69
N ALA A 284 -0.61 -15.83 -20.15
CA ALA A 284 -0.05 -16.31 -21.43
C ALA A 284 -0.47 -15.43 -22.61
N GLU A 285 -1.75 -15.07 -22.71
CA GLU A 285 -2.28 -14.14 -23.72
C GLU A 285 -1.57 -12.78 -23.65
N THR A 286 -1.43 -12.25 -22.44
CA THR A 286 -0.75 -10.98 -22.20
C THR A 286 0.70 -11.06 -22.70
N LEU A 287 1.44 -12.12 -22.37
CA LEU A 287 2.84 -12.27 -22.82
C LEU A 287 2.95 -12.32 -24.33
N VAL A 288 2.16 -13.16 -25.00
CA VAL A 288 2.16 -13.29 -26.46
C VAL A 288 1.83 -11.95 -27.12
N THR A 289 0.80 -11.28 -26.61
CA THR A 289 0.35 -9.97 -27.13
C THR A 289 1.42 -8.90 -26.95
N TRP A 290 2.04 -8.81 -25.77
CA TRP A 290 3.08 -7.83 -25.48
C TRP A 290 4.34 -8.08 -26.31
N CYS A 291 4.80 -9.32 -26.41
CA CYS A 291 5.93 -9.69 -27.27
C CYS A 291 5.68 -9.31 -28.74
N GLY A 292 4.50 -9.65 -29.27
CA GLY A 292 4.12 -9.29 -30.64
C GLY A 292 4.08 -7.78 -30.87
N ARG A 293 3.42 -7.04 -29.97
CA ARG A 293 3.29 -5.58 -30.07
C ARG A 293 4.62 -4.84 -29.92
N LEU A 294 5.44 -5.18 -28.92
CA LEU A 294 6.74 -4.56 -28.72
C LEU A 294 7.65 -4.80 -29.93
N ARG A 295 7.68 -6.03 -30.44
CA ARG A 295 8.43 -6.36 -31.65
C ARG A 295 7.90 -5.64 -32.88
N GLY A 296 6.58 -5.57 -33.05
CA GLY A 296 5.92 -4.80 -34.12
C GLY A 296 6.27 -3.31 -34.06
N HIS A 297 6.28 -2.73 -32.86
CA HIS A 297 6.66 -1.34 -32.64
C HIS A 297 8.14 -1.11 -32.99
N VAL A 298 9.07 -1.92 -32.46
CA VAL A 298 10.49 -1.81 -32.80
C VAL A 298 10.74 -2.04 -34.29
N ALA A 299 10.09 -3.03 -34.89
CA ALA A 299 10.17 -3.24 -36.33
C ALA A 299 9.64 -2.04 -37.13
N SER A 300 8.57 -1.37 -36.67
CA SER A 300 8.05 -0.15 -37.32
C SER A 300 8.99 1.05 -37.19
N LEU A 301 9.68 1.20 -36.05
CA LEU A 301 10.71 2.22 -35.86
C LEU A 301 11.89 2.04 -36.82
N LEU A 302 12.19 0.78 -37.14
CA LEU A 302 13.27 0.37 -38.04
C LEU A 302 12.81 0.19 -39.50
N ALA A 303 11.51 0.08 -39.77
CA ALA A 303 10.98 -0.18 -41.10
C ALA A 303 11.31 0.97 -42.07
N GLY A 304 11.99 0.66 -43.17
CA GLY A 304 12.44 1.64 -44.16
C GLY A 304 13.83 2.24 -43.87
N ARG A 305 14.48 1.82 -42.79
CA ARG A 305 15.84 2.24 -42.42
C ARG A 305 16.68 0.97 -42.34
N SER A 306 17.77 0.88 -43.12
CA SER A 306 18.61 -0.32 -43.18
C SER A 306 18.90 -0.81 -41.75
N SER A 307 18.53 -2.07 -41.48
CA SER A 307 18.45 -2.76 -40.17
C SER A 307 19.81 -3.02 -39.51
N ARG A 308 20.75 -2.10 -39.73
CA ARG A 308 22.12 -1.94 -39.26
C ARG A 308 22.63 -0.78 -40.11
N GLY A 309 22.57 0.42 -39.57
CA GLY A 309 22.63 1.57 -40.45
C GLY A 309 23.11 2.82 -39.77
N GLU A 310 24.10 3.42 -40.42
CA GLU A 310 24.35 4.85 -40.31
C GLU A 310 23.07 5.59 -40.71
N VAL A 311 22.49 6.32 -39.78
CA VAL A 311 21.33 7.19 -40.00
C VAL A 311 21.78 8.65 -39.99
N ARG A 312 20.99 9.51 -40.63
CA ARG A 312 21.23 10.96 -40.55
C ARG A 312 20.95 11.46 -39.12
N PRO A 313 21.62 12.52 -38.64
CA PRO A 313 21.41 13.07 -37.30
C PRO A 313 19.95 13.42 -37.00
N GLU A 314 19.19 13.91 -37.99
CA GLU A 314 17.77 14.25 -37.83
C GLU A 314 16.92 13.00 -37.57
N VAL A 315 17.22 11.92 -38.29
CA VAL A 315 16.56 10.62 -38.11
C VAL A 315 16.92 10.01 -36.75
N PHE A 316 18.17 10.17 -36.33
CA PHE A 316 18.62 9.73 -35.01
C PHE A 316 17.87 10.47 -33.88
N ARG A 317 17.69 11.79 -34.00
CA ARG A 317 16.89 12.58 -33.04
C ARG A 317 15.43 12.13 -32.99
N GLN A 318 14.84 11.82 -34.15
CA GLN A 318 13.47 11.28 -34.20
C GLN A 318 13.39 9.92 -33.50
N LEU A 319 14.33 9.01 -33.75
CA LEU A 319 14.38 7.69 -33.10
C LEU A 319 14.60 7.80 -31.60
N LEU A 320 15.40 8.77 -31.15
CA LEU A 320 15.61 9.05 -29.73
C LEU A 320 14.32 9.52 -29.06
N LYS A 321 13.54 10.39 -29.73
CA LYS A 321 12.23 10.81 -29.26
C LYS A 321 11.24 9.64 -29.20
N GLU A 322 11.21 8.81 -30.23
CA GLU A 322 10.35 7.63 -30.28
C GLU A 322 10.75 6.61 -29.20
N ALA A 323 12.04 6.49 -28.88
CA ALA A 323 12.53 5.66 -27.78
C ALA A 323 12.13 6.21 -26.39
N LEU A 324 12.09 7.53 -26.20
CA LEU A 324 11.54 8.17 -25.00
C LEU A 324 10.03 7.92 -24.88
N ASP A 325 9.28 8.05 -25.99
CA ASP A 325 7.84 7.75 -26.01
C ASP A 325 7.57 6.27 -25.69
N LEU A 326 8.43 5.36 -26.18
CA LEU A 326 8.37 3.93 -25.87
C LEU A 326 8.62 3.66 -24.38
N GLU A 327 9.61 4.32 -23.77
CA GLU A 327 9.88 4.20 -22.34
C GLU A 327 8.72 4.76 -21.50
N ALA A 328 8.20 5.95 -21.83
CA ALA A 328 7.08 6.56 -21.10
C ALA A 328 5.79 5.72 -21.17
N ARG A 329 5.53 5.07 -22.31
CA ARG A 329 4.29 4.28 -22.51
C ARG A 329 4.42 2.83 -22.05
N HIS A 330 5.59 2.24 -22.17
CA HIS A 330 5.78 0.79 -22.03
C HIS A 330 6.89 0.40 -21.03
N GLN A 331 7.57 1.36 -20.40
CA GLN A 331 8.69 1.13 -19.47
C GLN A 331 9.83 0.29 -20.07
N VAL A 332 9.97 0.36 -21.40
CA VAL A 332 11.02 -0.29 -22.16
C VAL A 332 12.18 0.69 -22.32
N THR A 333 13.24 0.46 -21.54
CA THR A 333 14.41 1.32 -21.56
C THR A 333 15.23 1.11 -22.83
N SER A 334 15.73 2.21 -23.38
CA SER A 334 16.70 2.20 -24.48
C SER A 334 18.04 2.73 -23.95
N THR A 335 19.14 2.33 -24.58
CA THR A 335 20.46 2.84 -24.20
C THR A 335 21.07 3.59 -25.37
N ALA A 336 21.55 4.80 -25.12
CA ALA A 336 22.30 5.58 -26.07
C ALA A 336 23.77 5.64 -25.65
N LEU A 337 24.67 5.49 -26.60
CA LEU A 337 26.11 5.56 -26.38
C LEU A 337 26.69 6.72 -27.19
N ARG A 338 27.66 7.40 -26.60
CA ARG A 338 28.47 8.41 -27.27
C ARG A 338 29.90 7.91 -27.29
N LEU A 339 30.44 7.75 -28.50
CA LEU A 339 31.78 7.25 -28.75
C LEU A 339 32.58 8.38 -29.40
N GLU A 340 33.53 8.96 -28.68
CA GLU A 340 34.37 10.05 -29.16
C GLU A 340 35.79 9.58 -29.40
N THR A 341 36.42 10.13 -30.44
CA THR A 341 37.87 10.01 -30.61
C THR A 341 38.59 11.20 -29.99
N THR A 342 39.75 10.96 -29.38
CA THR A 342 40.65 12.01 -28.88
C THR A 342 41.31 12.81 -30.00
N THR A 343 41.37 12.26 -31.23
CA THR A 343 41.99 12.89 -32.40
C THR A 343 40.96 13.09 -33.53
N PRO A 344 40.37 14.30 -33.66
CA PRO A 344 39.32 14.55 -34.65
C PRO A 344 39.83 14.34 -36.08
N GLY A 345 39.01 13.72 -36.94
CA GLY A 345 39.34 13.46 -38.35
C GLY A 345 40.42 12.39 -38.59
N GLY A 346 40.78 11.62 -37.57
CA GLY A 346 41.85 10.62 -37.65
C GLY A 346 41.49 9.33 -38.42
N PRO A 347 42.50 8.55 -38.88
CA PRO A 347 42.30 7.24 -39.48
C PRO A 347 41.63 6.21 -38.56
N ALA A 348 41.54 6.50 -37.25
CA ALA A 348 40.92 5.68 -36.20
C ALA A 348 39.39 5.51 -36.36
N LEU A 349 38.70 6.40 -37.10
CA LEU A 349 37.25 6.29 -37.31
C LEU A 349 36.85 5.06 -38.14
N ARG A 350 37.67 4.69 -39.14
CA ARG A 350 37.41 3.54 -40.03
C ARG A 350 37.39 2.18 -39.31
N PRO A 351 38.39 1.81 -38.47
CA PRO A 351 38.35 0.56 -37.74
C PRO A 351 37.20 0.54 -36.72
N MET A 352 36.90 1.67 -36.06
CA MET A 352 35.76 1.74 -35.14
C MET A 352 34.44 1.53 -35.87
N ARG A 353 34.23 2.15 -37.03
CA ARG A 353 33.04 1.90 -37.87
C ARG A 353 32.87 0.42 -38.19
N ARG A 354 33.95 -0.29 -38.52
CA ARG A 354 33.90 -1.74 -38.79
C ARG A 354 33.47 -2.52 -37.57
N ARG A 355 34.01 -2.20 -36.38
CA ARG A 355 33.57 -2.79 -35.12
C ARG A 355 32.11 -2.49 -34.82
N LEU A 356 31.65 -1.25 -34.98
CA LEU A 356 30.24 -0.91 -34.78
C LEU A 356 29.32 -1.73 -35.69
N VAL A 357 29.71 -1.98 -36.94
CA VAL A 357 28.92 -2.82 -37.83
C VAL A 357 28.93 -4.31 -37.43
N GLN A 358 30.01 -4.79 -36.78
CA GLN A 358 30.17 -6.19 -36.39
C GLN A 358 29.58 -6.52 -35.02
N ASP A 359 29.80 -5.65 -34.04
CA ASP A 359 29.56 -5.91 -32.62
C ASP A 359 28.25 -5.31 -32.12
N LEU A 360 27.63 -4.39 -32.88
CA LEU A 360 26.34 -3.82 -32.48
C LEU A 360 25.18 -4.80 -32.67
N PRO A 361 24.19 -4.76 -31.76
CA PRO A 361 22.93 -5.47 -31.93
C PRO A 361 22.26 -5.12 -33.28
N ALA A 362 21.49 -6.06 -33.83
CA ALA A 362 20.84 -5.87 -35.14
C ALA A 362 19.89 -4.65 -35.17
N HIS A 363 19.31 -4.28 -34.04
CA HIS A 363 18.39 -3.15 -33.90
C HIS A 363 19.08 -1.85 -33.45
N ALA A 364 20.40 -1.81 -33.35
CA ALA A 364 21.13 -0.60 -33.03
C ALA A 364 21.29 0.29 -34.27
N VAL A 365 21.04 1.59 -34.09
CA VAL A 365 21.26 2.63 -35.10
C VAL A 365 22.38 3.54 -34.65
N TRP A 366 23.12 4.13 -35.59
CA TRP A 366 24.20 5.06 -35.23
C TRP A 366 24.29 6.22 -36.21
N THR A 367 24.83 7.36 -35.76
CA THR A 367 25.07 8.56 -36.57
C THR A 367 26.46 9.11 -36.27
N HIS A 368 27.04 9.87 -37.19
CA HIS A 368 28.29 10.60 -36.92
C HIS A 368 28.04 11.80 -36.01
N LEU A 369 29.02 12.09 -35.16
CA LEU A 369 29.10 13.34 -34.42
C LEU A 369 29.63 14.47 -35.31
N PRO A 370 29.29 15.74 -35.01
CA PRO A 370 29.84 16.88 -35.73
C PRO A 370 31.38 16.89 -35.73
N ALA A 371 31.97 17.43 -36.79
CA ALA A 371 33.42 17.58 -36.96
C ALA A 371 34.22 16.25 -36.90
N ASP A 372 33.60 15.13 -37.31
CA ASP A 372 34.21 13.80 -37.34
C ASP A 372 34.85 13.41 -36.00
N ARG A 373 34.18 13.79 -34.91
CA ARG A 373 34.62 13.51 -33.53
C ARG A 373 34.25 12.12 -33.04
N GLY A 374 33.45 11.35 -33.78
CA GLY A 374 33.07 9.99 -33.43
C GLY A 374 31.64 9.63 -33.81
N TYR A 375 30.99 8.79 -33.02
CA TYR A 375 29.69 8.19 -33.29
C TYR A 375 28.74 8.30 -32.09
N ALA A 376 27.46 8.59 -32.36
CA ALA A 376 26.38 8.36 -31.42
C ALA A 376 25.64 7.08 -31.83
N VAL A 377 25.36 6.20 -30.89
CA VAL A 377 24.69 4.92 -31.09
C VAL A 377 23.43 4.89 -30.23
N LEU A 378 22.32 4.40 -30.77
CA LEU A 378 21.08 4.17 -30.03
C LEU A 378 20.71 2.70 -30.16
N CYS A 379 20.69 2.00 -29.04
CA CYS A 379 20.23 0.64 -28.89
C CYS A 379 18.80 0.67 -28.34
N VAL A 380 17.82 0.66 -29.26
CA VAL A 380 16.39 0.71 -28.92
C VAL A 380 16.01 -0.54 -28.10
N ALA A 381 15.23 -0.37 -27.03
CA ALA A 381 14.76 -1.46 -26.18
C ALA A 381 15.88 -2.37 -25.63
N THR A 382 17.09 -1.83 -25.48
CA THR A 382 18.25 -2.58 -24.99
C THR A 382 18.66 -2.08 -23.61
N PRO A 383 18.69 -2.95 -22.59
CA PRO A 383 19.13 -2.55 -21.27
C PRO A 383 20.64 -2.25 -21.26
N GLY A 384 21.05 -1.32 -20.40
CA GLY A 384 22.45 -0.88 -20.31
C GLY A 384 23.44 -2.01 -19.98
N SER A 385 22.97 -3.11 -19.37
CA SER A 385 23.77 -4.32 -19.11
C SER A 385 24.27 -4.98 -20.40
N GLN A 386 23.48 -4.96 -21.48
CA GLN A 386 23.86 -5.55 -22.76
C GLN A 386 24.82 -4.65 -23.56
N THR A 387 24.82 -3.34 -23.31
CA THR A 387 25.75 -2.39 -23.95
C THR A 387 27.05 -2.21 -23.17
N ALA A 388 27.11 -2.63 -21.91
CA ALA A 388 28.30 -2.51 -21.05
C ALA A 388 29.56 -3.18 -21.65
N PRO A 389 29.51 -4.39 -22.26
CA PRO A 389 30.67 -5.00 -22.91
C PRO A 389 31.21 -4.13 -24.05
N LEU A 390 30.32 -3.48 -24.81
CA LEU A 390 30.71 -2.60 -25.91
C LEU A 390 31.32 -1.29 -25.38
N THR A 391 30.77 -0.71 -24.31
CA THR A 391 31.36 0.45 -23.64
C THR A 391 32.76 0.14 -23.11
N LEU A 392 32.95 -1.02 -22.48
CA LEU A 392 34.25 -1.49 -21.99
C LEU A 392 35.25 -1.72 -23.12
N ALA A 393 34.83 -2.42 -24.19
CA ALA A 393 35.69 -2.68 -25.34
C ALA A 393 36.14 -1.39 -26.05
N VAL A 394 35.30 -0.35 -26.09
CA VAL A 394 35.69 0.95 -26.63
C VAL A 394 36.60 1.71 -25.68
N ALA A 395 36.41 1.58 -24.36
CA ALA A 395 37.26 2.23 -23.36
C ALA A 395 38.68 1.64 -23.27
N GLU A 396 38.89 0.40 -23.72
CA GLU A 396 40.23 -0.21 -23.82
C GLU A 396 41.06 0.36 -24.97
N GLU A 397 40.44 1.01 -25.96
CA GLU A 397 41.15 1.65 -27.06
C GLU A 397 41.65 3.05 -26.64
N PRO A 398 42.97 3.33 -26.70
CA PRO A 398 43.57 4.53 -26.11
C PRO A 398 43.10 5.84 -26.76
N ASP A 399 42.62 5.77 -28.01
CA ASP A 399 42.18 6.92 -28.79
C ASP A 399 40.67 7.19 -28.68
N TRP A 400 39.95 6.44 -27.83
CA TRP A 400 38.51 6.51 -27.73
C TRP A 400 38.01 6.77 -26.31
N ARG A 401 36.88 7.46 -26.23
CA ARG A 401 36.10 7.66 -25.01
C ARG A 401 34.68 7.23 -25.26
N ALA A 402 34.13 6.43 -24.36
CA ALA A 402 32.74 5.99 -24.42
C ALA A 402 31.97 6.52 -23.21
N ALA A 403 30.80 7.10 -23.46
CA ALA A 403 29.83 7.46 -22.45
C ALA A 403 28.51 6.75 -22.76
N SER A 404 27.88 6.18 -21.74
CA SER A 404 26.59 5.48 -21.85
C SER A 404 25.51 6.27 -21.13
N PHE A 405 24.37 6.44 -21.79
CA PHE A 405 23.21 7.17 -21.31
C PHE A 405 21.99 6.26 -21.36
N VAL A 406 21.26 6.15 -20.26
CA VAL A 406 19.99 5.43 -20.22
C VAL A 406 18.89 6.39 -20.67
N VAL A 407 18.19 6.05 -21.75
CA VAL A 407 17.03 6.78 -22.23
C VAL A 407 15.88 6.45 -21.27
N SER A 408 15.54 7.40 -20.40
CA SER A 408 14.50 7.27 -19.37
C SER A 408 13.73 8.57 -19.21
N GLU A 409 12.52 8.51 -18.63
CA GLU A 409 11.61 9.65 -18.44
C GLU A 409 12.25 10.85 -17.73
N ALA A 410 13.27 10.61 -16.90
CA ALA A 410 14.02 11.65 -16.20
C ALA A 410 14.87 12.53 -17.14
N ALA A 411 15.14 12.08 -18.37
CA ALA A 411 15.97 12.78 -19.34
C ALA A 411 15.10 13.44 -20.42
N THR A 412 15.24 14.76 -20.60
CA THR A 412 14.55 15.46 -21.69
C THR A 412 15.22 15.17 -23.03
N LEU A 413 14.44 15.18 -24.12
CA LEU A 413 14.97 15.01 -25.47
C LEU A 413 16.09 16.01 -25.78
N ASP A 414 15.92 17.27 -25.35
CA ASP A 414 16.91 18.32 -25.55
C ASP A 414 18.21 18.01 -24.80
N HIS A 415 18.12 17.54 -23.56
CA HIS A 415 19.28 17.16 -22.76
C HIS A 415 20.05 16.00 -23.36
N LEU A 416 19.36 14.93 -23.79
CA LEU A 416 20.00 13.79 -24.45
C LEU A 416 20.58 14.19 -25.80
N THR A 417 19.90 15.06 -26.55
CA THR A 417 20.40 15.55 -27.84
C THR A 417 21.66 16.37 -27.67
N GLU A 418 21.69 17.28 -26.70
CA GLU A 418 22.87 18.09 -26.36
C GLU A 418 24.04 17.20 -25.94
N GLN A 419 23.80 16.26 -25.02
CA GLN A 419 24.82 15.34 -24.52
C GLN A 419 25.30 14.34 -25.56
N LEU A 420 24.45 13.88 -26.47
CA LEU A 420 24.83 12.87 -27.48
C LEU A 420 25.40 13.49 -28.74
N LEU A 421 24.91 14.65 -29.20
CA LEU A 421 25.24 15.20 -30.52
C LEU A 421 25.99 16.54 -30.50
N GLU A 422 25.93 17.34 -29.43
CA GLU A 422 26.38 18.74 -29.47
C GLU A 422 27.58 19.07 -28.56
N ALA A 423 27.89 18.26 -27.54
CA ALA A 423 29.14 18.42 -26.77
C ALA A 423 30.39 18.25 -27.67
#